data_AF-A0AAD5GTT6-F1
#
_entry.id   AF-A0AAD5GTT6-F1
#
_cell.length_a   1.000
_cell.length_b   1.000
_cell.length_c   1.000
_cell.angle_alpha   90.00
_cell.angle_beta   90.00
_cell.angle_gamma   90.00
#
_symmetry.space_group_name_H-M   'P 1'
#
loop_
_entity.id
_entity.type
_entity.pdbx_description
1 polymer ?
#
loop_
_entity_poly.entity_id
_entity_poly.type
_entity_poly.pdbx_seq_one_letter_code
_entity_poly.pdbx_strand_id
1 'polypeptide(L)'
;MEEKEEQVWRVLEFYSGIGGMRYSAMKAGVKAQMVEAFDINDLANDVYQHNFGHRPFQGNIQTLSAADLDRYRANVWLLSPPCQPYTRQGLQKQSADARASSFLRILEIIPELKQPPVMIFVENVVGFEV
;
A
#
# COMPACT_ATOMS: atom_id res chain seq x y z
N MET A 1 -22.68 30.71 2.64
CA MET A 1 -22.22 29.43 3.22
C MET A 1 -21.42 28.76 2.11
N GLU A 2 -20.09 28.80 2.19
CA GLU A 2 -19.26 28.07 1.22
C GLU A 2 -19.41 26.58 1.53
N GLU A 3 -19.98 25.83 0.58
CA GLU A 3 -19.88 24.38 0.60
C GLU A 3 -18.40 24.03 0.52
N LYS A 4 -17.82 23.53 1.63
CA LYS A 4 -16.52 22.87 1.56
C LYS A 4 -16.69 21.70 0.60
N GLU A 5 -16.09 21.76 -0.58
CA GLU A 5 -15.94 20.59 -1.44
C GLU A 5 -15.41 19.46 -0.57
N GLU A 6 -16.20 18.40 -0.40
CA GLU A 6 -15.76 17.24 0.37
C GLU A 6 -14.60 16.60 -0.36
N GLN A 7 -13.41 16.74 0.22
CA GLN A 7 -12.19 16.21 -0.33
C GLN A 7 -12.29 14.68 -0.45
N VAL A 8 -12.23 14.18 -1.68
CA VAL A 8 -12.13 12.74 -1.95
C VAL A 8 -10.69 12.30 -1.73
N TRP A 9 -10.48 11.33 -0.84
CA TRP A 9 -9.16 10.75 -0.60
C TRP A 9 -8.69 10.00 -1.84
N ARG A 10 -7.48 10.30 -2.32
CA ARG A 10 -6.86 9.59 -3.45
C ARG A 10 -5.85 8.62 -2.87
N VAL A 11 -6.12 7.34 -3.04
CA VAL A 11 -5.48 6.29 -2.24
C VAL A 11 -4.63 5.37 -3.10
N LEU A 12 -3.38 5.13 -2.66
CA LEU A 12 -2.57 4.00 -3.13
C LEU A 12 -2.67 2.85 -2.13
N GLU A 13 -2.89 1.65 -2.64
CA GLU A 13 -2.97 0.42 -1.85
C GLU A 13 -1.76 -0.47 -2.17
N PHE A 14 -0.73 -0.42 -1.34
CA PHE A 14 0.45 -1.27 -1.46
C PHE A 14 0.23 -2.61 -0.78
N TYR A 15 0.73 -3.69 -1.39
CA TYR A 15 0.53 -5.06 -0.91
C TYR A 15 -0.97 -5.40 -0.86
N SER A 16 -1.67 -5.09 -1.96
CA SER A 16 -3.13 -5.06 -1.98
C SER A 16 -3.78 -6.43 -1.76
N GLY A 17 -3.06 -7.52 -2.04
CA GLY A 17 -3.59 -8.87 -2.03
C GLY A 17 -4.89 -8.92 -2.83
N ILE A 18 -5.94 -9.45 -2.21
CA ILE A 18 -7.28 -9.55 -2.81
C ILE A 18 -8.15 -8.29 -2.61
N GLY A 19 -7.59 -7.19 -2.09
CA GLY A 19 -8.26 -5.90 -1.91
C GLY A 19 -9.03 -5.74 -0.60
N GLY A 20 -8.48 -6.29 0.50
CA GLY A 20 -9.11 -6.20 1.82
C GLY A 20 -9.21 -4.76 2.34
N MET A 21 -8.21 -3.92 2.08
CA MET A 21 -8.21 -2.53 2.52
C MET A 21 -9.19 -1.69 1.68
N ARG A 22 -9.22 -1.90 0.36
CA ARG A 22 -10.24 -1.29 -0.50
C ARG A 22 -11.66 -1.64 -0.05
N TYR A 23 -11.95 -2.93 0.19
CA TYR A 23 -13.26 -3.36 0.67
C TYR A 23 -13.64 -2.69 2.00
N SER A 24 -12.69 -2.61 2.92
CA SER A 24 -12.88 -1.98 4.23
C SER A 24 -13.19 -0.48 4.10
N ALA A 25 -12.46 0.25 3.26
CA ALA A 25 -12.73 1.66 2.99
C ALA A 25 -14.13 1.89 2.41
N MET A 26 -14.56 1.03 1.46
CA MET A 26 -15.91 1.06 0.90
C MET A 26 -16.98 0.77 1.94
N LYS A 27 -16.79 -0.26 2.78
CA LYS A 27 -17.75 -0.62 3.84
C LYS A 27 -17.85 0.41 4.96
N ALA A 28 -16.75 1.08 5.28
CA ALA A 28 -16.72 2.18 6.24
C ALA A 28 -17.35 3.47 5.70
N GLY A 29 -17.74 3.52 4.41
CA GLY A 29 -18.33 4.71 3.80
C GLY A 29 -17.34 5.85 3.61
N VAL A 30 -16.03 5.54 3.56
CA VAL A 30 -14.99 6.54 3.34
C VAL A 30 -15.10 7.04 1.90
N LYS A 31 -15.15 8.37 1.72
CA LYS A 31 -15.06 9.01 0.40
C LYS A 31 -13.63 8.91 -0.13
N ALA A 32 -13.29 7.75 -0.66
CA ALA A 32 -11.98 7.42 -1.19
C ALA A 32 -12.06 6.88 -2.62
N GLN A 33 -11.15 7.33 -3.46
CA GLN A 33 -10.85 6.77 -4.77
C GLN A 33 -9.53 5.99 -4.67
N MET A 34 -9.58 4.67 -4.86
CA MET A 34 -8.37 3.87 -5.09
C MET A 34 -7.83 4.23 -6.47
N VAL A 35 -6.72 4.95 -6.53
CA VAL A 35 -6.14 5.42 -7.79
C VAL A 35 -5.20 4.39 -8.40
N GLU A 36 -4.60 3.53 -7.57
CA GLU A 36 -3.85 2.33 -7.98
C GLU A 36 -3.70 1.39 -6.77
N ALA A 37 -3.49 0.12 -7.06
CA ALA A 37 -3.15 -0.92 -6.11
C ALA A 37 -1.90 -1.68 -6.63
N PHE A 38 -1.10 -2.25 -5.74
CA PHE A 38 0.14 -2.93 -6.10
C PHE A 38 0.23 -4.29 -5.42
N ASP A 39 0.41 -5.35 -6.21
CA ASP A 39 0.76 -6.67 -5.70
C ASP A 39 1.60 -7.45 -6.72
N ILE A 40 2.52 -8.28 -6.23
CA ILE A 40 3.34 -9.16 -7.06
C ILE A 40 2.60 -10.45 -7.45
N ASN A 41 1.57 -10.84 -6.70
CA ASN A 41 0.85 -12.09 -6.87
C ASN A 41 -0.27 -11.96 -7.92
N ASP A 42 -0.04 -12.58 -9.08
CA ASP A 42 -0.96 -12.60 -10.22
C ASP A 42 -2.36 -13.14 -9.88
N LEU A 43 -2.45 -14.19 -9.06
CA LEU A 43 -3.72 -14.76 -8.63
C LEU A 43 -4.47 -13.81 -7.68
N ALA A 44 -3.76 -13.12 -6.80
CA ALA A 44 -4.38 -12.10 -5.94
C ALA A 44 -4.93 -10.95 -6.79
N ASN A 45 -4.19 -10.54 -7.82
CA ASN A 45 -4.61 -9.51 -8.78
C ASN A 45 -5.84 -9.94 -9.60
N ASP A 46 -5.96 -11.22 -9.97
CA ASP A 46 -7.16 -11.76 -10.61
C ASP A 46 -8.39 -11.64 -9.70
N VAL A 47 -8.25 -12.04 -8.43
CA VAL A 47 -9.33 -11.92 -7.44
C VAL A 47 -9.70 -10.47 -7.20
N TYR A 48 -8.70 -9.58 -7.05
CA TYR A 48 -8.93 -8.15 -6.91
C TYR A 48 -9.71 -7.60 -8.11
N GLN A 49 -9.26 -7.89 -9.33
CA GLN A 49 -9.90 -7.43 -10.56
C GLN A 49 -11.34 -7.94 -10.67
N HIS A 50 -11.57 -9.21 -10.34
CA HIS A 50 -12.91 -9.80 -10.34
C HIS A 50 -13.89 -9.04 -9.44
N ASN A 51 -13.44 -8.62 -8.25
CA ASN A 51 -14.29 -7.94 -7.28
C ASN A 51 -14.46 -6.44 -7.55
N PHE A 52 -13.47 -5.78 -8.15
CA PHE A 52 -13.40 -4.32 -8.21
C PHE A 52 -13.33 -3.72 -9.63
N GLY A 53 -13.25 -4.55 -10.67
CA GLY A 53 -13.10 -4.11 -12.06
C GLY A 53 -11.78 -3.39 -12.36
N HIS A 54 -10.85 -3.41 -11.40
CA HIS A 54 -9.57 -2.73 -11.42
C HIS A 54 -8.48 -3.76 -11.17
N ARG A 55 -7.59 -4.00 -12.13
CA ARG A 55 -6.46 -4.92 -11.91
C ARG A 55 -5.31 -4.12 -11.29
N PRO A 56 -4.79 -4.52 -10.11
CA PRO A 56 -3.60 -3.89 -9.55
C PRO A 56 -2.41 -3.93 -10.50
N PHE A 57 -1.50 -2.97 -10.37
CA PHE A 57 -0.19 -3.05 -10.99
C PHE A 57 0.55 -4.28 -10.48
N GLN A 58 0.89 -5.18 -11.42
CA GLN A 58 1.65 -6.39 -11.13
C GLN A 58 3.14 -6.14 -11.24
N GLY A 59 3.81 -6.05 -10.10
CA GLY A 59 5.25 -5.89 -10.09
C GLY A 59 5.85 -5.74 -8.71
N ASN A 60 7.18 -5.71 -8.68
CA ASN A 60 7.91 -5.45 -7.45
C ASN A 60 7.86 -3.96 -7.12
N ILE A 61 7.24 -3.61 -5.99
CA ILE A 61 7.14 -2.24 -5.47
C ILE A 61 8.51 -1.53 -5.40
N GLN A 62 9.61 -2.29 -5.23
CA GLN A 62 10.97 -1.74 -5.18
C GLN A 62 11.42 -1.04 -6.47
N THR A 63 10.82 -1.38 -7.61
CA THR A 63 11.16 -0.77 -8.90
C THR A 63 10.50 0.59 -9.11
N LEU A 64 9.58 0.98 -8.23
CA LEU A 64 8.88 2.27 -8.32
C LEU A 64 9.82 3.40 -7.90
N SER A 65 9.82 4.47 -8.70
CA SER A 65 10.50 5.72 -8.36
C SER A 65 9.54 6.71 -7.68
N ALA A 66 10.09 7.72 -7.01
CA ALA A 66 9.29 8.84 -6.48
C ALA A 66 8.44 9.50 -7.59
N ALA A 67 9.01 9.62 -8.81
CA ALA A 67 8.31 10.19 -9.95
C ALA A 67 7.13 9.32 -10.41
N ASP A 68 7.24 7.99 -10.35
CA ASP A 68 6.13 7.09 -10.66
C ASP A 68 4.98 7.27 -9.66
N LEU A 69 5.30 7.38 -8.37
CA LEU A 69 4.32 7.56 -7.31
C LEU A 69 3.66 8.95 -7.35
N ASP A 70 4.42 10.02 -7.61
CA ASP A 70 3.89 11.39 -7.75
C ASP A 70 2.85 11.51 -8.88
N ARG A 71 2.94 10.69 -9.94
CA ARG A 71 1.99 10.72 -11.07
C ARG A 71 0.57 10.34 -10.65
N TYR A 72 0.41 9.51 -9.61
CA TYR A 72 -0.90 9.12 -9.11
C TYR A 72 -1.60 10.24 -8.34
N ARG A 73 -0.85 11.26 -7.88
CA ARG A 73 -1.36 12.37 -7.05
C ARG A 73 -2.19 11.85 -5.87
N ALA A 74 -1.68 10.82 -5.22
CA ALA A 74 -2.32 10.19 -4.07
C ALA A 74 -1.90 10.89 -2.79
N ASN A 75 -2.84 11.05 -1.87
CA ASN A 75 -2.61 11.72 -0.59
C ASN A 75 -2.81 10.78 0.62
N VAL A 76 -3.25 9.54 0.40
CA VAL A 76 -3.34 8.50 1.42
C VAL A 76 -2.69 7.22 0.91
N TRP A 77 -1.81 6.62 1.69
CA TRP A 77 -1.20 5.33 1.37
C TRP A 77 -1.62 4.27 2.39
N LEU A 78 -2.10 3.13 1.90
CA LEU A 78 -2.42 1.94 2.69
C LEU A 78 -1.35 0.89 2.42
N LEU A 79 -0.80 0.28 3.46
CA LEU A 79 0.28 -0.69 3.35
C LEU A 79 0.00 -1.90 4.26
N SER A 80 0.08 -3.10 3.68
CA SER A 80 0.12 -4.37 4.41
C SER A 80 1.40 -5.15 4.05
N PRO A 81 2.61 -4.63 4.40
CA PRO A 81 3.87 -5.26 4.03
C PRO A 81 3.98 -6.69 4.59
N PRO A 82 4.74 -7.59 3.94
CA PRO A 82 4.88 -8.97 4.41
C PRO A 82 5.48 -9.03 5.82
N CYS A 83 4.88 -9.85 6.68
CA CYS A 83 5.17 -9.87 8.12
C CYS A 83 6.44 -10.68 8.50
N GLN A 84 6.96 -11.51 7.59
CA GLN A 84 8.19 -12.28 7.80
C GLN A 84 9.40 -11.49 7.26
N PRO A 85 10.40 -11.17 8.11
CA PRO A 85 10.90 -11.97 9.23
C PRO A 85 10.60 -11.40 10.63
N TYR A 86 9.73 -10.40 10.77
CA TYR A 86 9.51 -9.67 12.04
C TYR A 86 8.83 -10.52 13.14
N THR A 87 8.20 -11.64 12.78
CA THR A 87 7.65 -12.59 13.75
C THR A 87 8.73 -13.45 14.42
N ARG A 88 8.75 -13.43 15.76
CA ARG A 88 9.70 -14.06 16.70
C ARG A 88 9.95 -15.59 16.56
N GLN A 89 9.31 -16.30 15.62
CA GLN A 89 9.25 -17.78 15.59
C GLN A 89 9.91 -18.49 14.40
N GLY A 90 10.83 -17.87 13.66
CA GLY A 90 11.49 -18.59 12.56
C GLY A 90 12.88 -18.07 12.22
N LEU A 91 13.90 -18.66 12.84
CA LEU A 91 15.32 -18.58 12.48
C LEU A 91 15.91 -17.16 12.45
N GLN A 92 16.76 -16.86 13.45
CA GLN A 92 17.66 -15.70 13.48
C GLN A 92 18.69 -15.74 12.33
N LYS A 93 18.25 -15.62 11.09
CA LYS A 93 19.10 -15.24 9.96
C LYS A 93 18.92 -13.75 9.73
N GLN A 94 19.73 -13.00 10.49
CA GLN A 94 20.29 -11.70 10.15
C GLN A 94 19.69 -11.03 8.90
N SER A 95 18.82 -10.02 9.12
CA SER A 95 18.83 -8.71 8.45
C SER A 95 18.96 -8.60 6.91
N ALA A 96 18.72 -9.68 6.14
CA ALA A 96 18.87 -9.70 4.69
C ALA A 96 17.66 -10.34 3.98
N ASP A 97 16.49 -10.30 4.61
CA ASP A 97 15.27 -10.80 3.99
C ASP A 97 14.75 -9.77 2.97
N ALA A 98 14.73 -10.17 1.69
CA ALA A 98 14.23 -9.35 0.59
C ALA A 98 12.78 -8.85 0.83
N ARG A 99 12.01 -9.52 1.69
CA ARG A 99 10.63 -9.14 2.02
C ARG A 99 10.52 -7.89 2.88
N ALA A 100 11.49 -7.65 3.77
CA ALA A 100 11.57 -6.39 4.53
C ALA A 100 12.04 -5.22 3.64
N SER A 101 12.83 -5.53 2.60
CA SER A 101 13.46 -4.50 1.77
C SER A 101 12.48 -3.72 0.89
N SER A 102 11.30 -4.27 0.56
CA SER A 102 10.27 -3.52 -0.18
C SER A 102 9.60 -2.46 0.69
N PHE A 103 9.40 -2.74 1.98
CA PHE A 103 8.84 -1.75 2.91
C PHE A 103 9.84 -0.65 3.22
N LEU A 104 11.11 -0.99 3.49
CA LEU A 104 12.18 -0.01 3.67
C LEU A 104 12.32 0.91 2.45
N ARG A 105 12.28 0.33 1.24
CA ARG A 105 12.32 1.13 0.00
C ARG A 105 11.17 2.14 -0.09
N ILE A 106 9.97 1.78 0.33
CA ILE A 106 8.85 2.72 0.39
C ILE A 106 9.13 3.87 1.38
N LEU A 107 9.66 3.56 2.57
CA LEU A 107 10.04 4.58 3.55
C LEU A 107 11.14 5.51 3.04
N GLU A 108 12.10 4.99 2.27
CA GLU A 108 13.16 5.76 1.62
C GLU A 108 12.62 6.66 0.50
N ILE A 109 11.59 6.23 -0.23
CA ILE A 109 10.97 7.04 -1.31
C ILE A 109 10.17 8.21 -0.76
N ILE A 110 9.48 8.07 0.39
CA ILE A 110 8.55 9.09 0.89
C ILE A 110 9.20 10.50 0.98
N PRO A 111 10.42 10.66 1.53
CA PRO A 111 11.11 11.95 1.54
C PRO A 111 11.49 12.50 0.15
N GLU A 112 11.56 11.66 -0.87
CA GLU A 112 11.91 12.04 -2.26
C GLU A 112 10.70 12.55 -3.07
N LEU A 113 9.48 12.36 -2.57
CA LEU A 113 8.24 12.75 -3.26
C LEU A 113 8.09 14.26 -3.33
N LYS A 114 7.57 14.76 -4.46
CA LYS A 114 7.13 16.15 -4.56
C LYS A 114 5.83 16.38 -3.80
N GLN A 115 4.98 15.37 -3.74
CA GLN A 115 3.69 15.41 -3.05
C GLN A 115 3.57 14.21 -2.10
N PRO A 116 4.20 14.26 -0.91
CA PRO A 116 4.13 13.17 0.04
C PRO A 116 2.69 12.95 0.54
N PRO A 117 2.31 11.70 0.89
CA PRO A 117 0.98 11.42 1.42
C PRO A 117 0.78 12.15 2.76
N VAL A 118 -0.44 12.66 2.98
CA VAL A 118 -0.82 13.28 4.26
C VAL A 118 -1.17 12.24 5.32
N MET A 119 -1.45 11.01 4.90
CA MET A 119 -1.79 9.90 5.78
C MET A 119 -1.17 8.60 5.27
N ILE A 120 -0.60 7.84 6.19
CA ILE A 120 -0.10 6.50 5.96
C ILE A 120 -0.77 5.58 6.97
N PHE A 121 -1.38 4.51 6.48
CA PHE A 121 -1.93 3.44 7.31
C PHE A 121 -1.14 2.18 7.05
N VAL A 122 -0.55 1.62 8.11
CA VAL A 122 0.22 0.38 8.05
C VAL A 122 -0.47 -0.67 8.91
N GLU A 123 -0.85 -1.78 8.29
CA GLU A 123 -1.31 -2.97 9.00
C GLU A 123 -0.18 -4.00 9.04
N ASN A 124 -0.01 -4.61 10.21
CA ASN A 124 0.93 -5.70 10.39
C ASN A 124 0.53 -6.54 11.61
N VAL A 125 1.21 -7.68 11.78
CA VAL A 125 1.01 -8.58 12.93
C VAL A 125 1.73 -8.08 14.19
N VAL A 126 1.33 -8.63 15.34
CA VAL A 126 2.03 -8.45 16.63
C VAL A 126 3.49 -8.88 16.53
N GLY A 127 4.40 -8.04 17.01
CA GLY A 127 5.85 -8.24 16.92
C GLY A 127 6.53 -7.39 15.86
N PHE A 128 5.78 -6.62 15.07
CA PHE A 128 6.34 -5.65 14.12
C PHE A 128 6.92 -4.41 14.81
N GLU A 129 6.45 -4.09 16.01
CA GLU A 129 6.83 -2.93 16.81
C GLU A 129 8.21 -3.04 17.49
N VAL A 130 8.87 -4.20 17.39
CA VAL A 130 10.02 -4.61 18.23
C VAL A 130 11.35 -4.49 17.49
#